data_AF-A0A316QJR4-F1
#
_entry.id   AF-A0A316QJR4-F1
#
_cell.length_a   1.000
_cell.length_b   1.000
_cell.length_c   1.000
_cell.angle_alpha   90.00
_cell.angle_beta   90.00
_cell.angle_gamma   90.00
#
_symmetry.space_group_name_H-M   'P 1'
#
loop_
_entity.id
_entity.type
_entity.pdbx_description
1 polymer ?
#
loop_
_entity_poly.entity_id
_entity_poly.type
_entity_poly.pdbx_seq_one_letter_code
_entity_poly.pdbx_strand_id
1 'polypeptide(L)'
;MNHYIISKGQKLSDIMPQIESNINLAKKFPGIGATYLEIHSPRPSILIEPNVPVIQGKCAKSDKDFKLFGVYEGVSVDKITDYLQEPYKYHKLMTTPESFPKIKQAANNVGIDLYSHFFCLMDESHLLVKDVDYRDNIVLPINDFFLFKQKALVSATPIAFSDPRFKEQGFRTVTIDADYNYKQDITLIHTNNTLQSIQDYLEQHNDSPICFFINLVDYSHSLIKELGIQNESSIFCAPKSVQKLKNELEFNNAYDEWKSDRMRKFNFFTSRFYNAFDLEVDYTPHVVMLTDIKASPYTILDINTDCVQIAGRFRNGLSTLTHIYTTDNNLPIMTTEEIRIHQFAQEHAYNTIRTLYNSAASETERNAFGEAMRSLPFNRMLYPDGKKNYFAIDNDTNDKLVTGSYHDSDRIISLYYACYMFRPSCTGYIYQFKDFSQLLLQGSKMTVKEKRKKMVAILSELKEPLSEFDLDFINEMRKVDSLLIEAYELLGLDSIMEMDYSQKRMNEAIILKRMQGNTTVKLIKNSFKTGYKYKCSQIVSELTRIFEMLNIHPHKSIRGETINHYFDTVPCRIGKKRERGYFLRAELL
;
A
#
# COMPACT_ATOMS: atom_id res chain seq x y z
N MET A 1 -7.07 -14.71 -34.81
CA MET A 1 -6.62 -14.99 -33.43
C MET A 1 -6.51 -16.49 -33.30
N ASN A 2 -5.33 -17.02 -32.98
CA ASN A 2 -5.23 -18.43 -32.61
C ASN A 2 -5.74 -18.53 -31.18
N HIS A 3 -6.78 -19.34 -31.02
CA HIS A 3 -7.53 -19.50 -29.81
C HIS A 3 -7.41 -20.96 -29.43
N TYR A 4 -6.92 -21.23 -28.22
CA TYR A 4 -6.88 -22.58 -27.69
C TYR A 4 -7.96 -22.72 -26.64
N ILE A 5 -8.64 -23.86 -26.66
CA ILE A 5 -9.64 -24.23 -25.67
C ILE A 5 -9.03 -25.29 -24.77
N ILE A 6 -9.19 -25.14 -23.46
CA ILE A 6 -8.79 -26.13 -22.47
C ILE A 6 -10.01 -26.66 -21.72
N SER A 7 -10.06 -27.96 -21.52
CA SER A 7 -11.10 -28.61 -20.75
C SER A 7 -10.73 -28.70 -19.27
N LYS A 8 -11.73 -28.94 -18.42
CA LYS A 8 -11.53 -29.02 -16.96
C LYS A 8 -10.49 -30.08 -16.61
N GLY A 9 -9.46 -29.68 -15.86
CA GLY A 9 -8.37 -30.56 -15.42
C GLY A 9 -7.17 -30.66 -16.35
N GLN A 10 -7.31 -30.22 -17.61
CA GLN A 10 -6.17 -30.16 -18.54
C GLN A 10 -5.18 -29.05 -18.16
N LYS A 11 -3.94 -29.21 -18.60
CA LYS A 11 -2.84 -28.24 -18.52
C LYS A 11 -2.44 -27.78 -19.92
N LEU A 12 -1.64 -26.71 -20.01
CA LEU A 12 -1.17 -26.21 -21.30
C LEU A 12 -0.39 -27.25 -22.10
N SER A 13 0.35 -28.15 -21.43
CA SER A 13 1.05 -29.26 -22.06
C SER A 13 0.15 -30.22 -22.83
N ASP A 14 -1.15 -30.25 -22.52
CA ASP A 14 -2.10 -31.17 -23.16
C ASP A 14 -2.63 -30.62 -24.49
N ILE A 15 -2.55 -29.30 -24.69
CA ILE A 15 -3.12 -28.60 -25.85
C ILE A 15 -2.08 -27.89 -26.71
N MET A 16 -0.86 -27.71 -26.20
CA MET A 16 0.28 -27.19 -26.96
C MET A 16 1.59 -27.85 -26.55
N PRO A 17 2.44 -28.26 -27.51
CA PRO A 17 3.69 -28.97 -27.21
C PRO A 17 4.76 -28.07 -26.60
N GLN A 18 4.78 -26.79 -26.97
CA GLN A 18 5.72 -25.78 -26.46
C GLN A 18 5.18 -24.38 -26.79
N ILE A 19 5.66 -23.36 -26.07
CA ILE A 19 5.27 -21.96 -26.31
C ILE A 19 5.88 -21.47 -27.63
N GLU A 20 5.05 -20.96 -28.54
CA GLU A 20 5.52 -20.41 -29.82
C GLU A 20 6.32 -19.10 -29.62
N SER A 21 7.22 -18.79 -30.55
CA SER A 21 7.95 -17.52 -30.51
C SER A 21 7.09 -16.34 -30.98
N ASN A 22 7.43 -15.15 -30.50
CA ASN A 22 6.78 -13.87 -30.79
C ASN A 22 5.27 -13.91 -30.49
N ILE A 23 4.91 -14.49 -29.35
CA ILE A 23 3.53 -14.43 -28.85
C ILE A 23 3.46 -13.72 -27.49
N ASN A 24 2.32 -13.09 -27.25
CA ASN A 24 1.84 -12.75 -25.91
C ASN A 24 0.78 -13.78 -25.52
N LEU A 25 1.15 -14.73 -24.67
CA LEU A 25 0.28 -15.81 -24.21
C LEU A 25 -0.59 -15.33 -23.05
N ALA A 26 -1.84 -15.03 -23.37
CA ALA A 26 -2.90 -14.63 -22.44
C ALA A 26 -3.62 -15.88 -21.89
N LYS A 27 -3.21 -16.34 -20.71
CA LYS A 27 -3.73 -17.57 -20.09
C LYS A 27 -5.18 -17.44 -19.61
N LYS A 28 -5.65 -16.23 -19.28
CA LYS A 28 -6.96 -15.91 -18.65
C LYS A 28 -7.28 -16.63 -17.34
N PHE A 29 -6.54 -17.65 -16.92
CA PHE A 29 -6.70 -18.26 -15.61
C PHE A 29 -5.34 -18.74 -15.08
N PRO A 30 -5.07 -18.56 -13.78
CA PRO A 30 -3.83 -18.99 -13.16
C PRO A 30 -3.77 -20.51 -13.03
N GLY A 31 -2.56 -21.05 -12.83
CA GLY A 31 -2.39 -22.48 -12.49
C GLY A 31 -2.45 -23.49 -13.65
N ILE A 32 -2.54 -23.05 -14.91
CA ILE A 32 -2.52 -23.95 -16.09
C ILE A 32 -1.14 -24.37 -16.59
N GLY A 33 -0.08 -23.91 -15.93
CA GLY A 33 1.26 -24.48 -16.06
C GLY A 33 2.09 -23.99 -17.25
N ALA A 34 2.00 -22.72 -17.65
CA ALA A 34 2.84 -22.20 -18.75
C ALA A 34 4.34 -22.27 -18.45
N THR A 35 4.75 -21.88 -17.23
CA THR A 35 6.13 -22.00 -16.76
C THR A 35 6.58 -23.46 -16.78
N TYR A 36 5.70 -24.38 -16.37
CA TYR A 36 5.99 -25.81 -16.36
C TYR A 36 6.19 -26.35 -17.78
N LEU A 37 5.31 -25.97 -18.71
CA LEU A 37 5.43 -26.31 -20.13
C LEU A 37 6.80 -25.90 -20.66
N GLU A 38 7.24 -24.66 -20.42
CA GLU A 38 8.52 -24.19 -20.97
C GLU A 38 9.75 -24.84 -20.30
N ILE A 39 9.69 -25.13 -18.99
CA ILE A 39 10.74 -25.90 -18.31
C ILE A 39 10.92 -27.27 -18.99
N HIS A 40 9.82 -27.90 -19.42
CA HIS A 40 9.83 -29.23 -20.04
C HIS A 40 9.89 -29.21 -21.58
N SER A 41 9.95 -28.04 -22.22
CA SER A 41 10.14 -27.92 -23.67
C SER A 41 11.53 -28.46 -24.07
N PRO A 42 11.68 -29.21 -25.17
CA PRO A 42 12.95 -29.78 -25.61
C PRO A 42 13.86 -28.74 -26.31
N ARG A 43 14.17 -27.65 -25.62
CA ARG A 43 15.07 -26.55 -26.04
C ARG A 43 15.72 -25.86 -24.84
N PRO A 44 16.90 -25.23 -24.98
CA PRO A 44 17.44 -24.36 -23.92
C PRO A 44 16.54 -23.16 -23.68
N SER A 45 16.28 -22.81 -22.42
CA SER A 45 15.34 -21.73 -22.06
C SER A 45 15.87 -20.87 -20.91
N ILE A 46 15.64 -19.55 -21.00
CA ILE A 46 15.78 -18.59 -19.90
C ILE A 46 14.38 -18.06 -19.59
N LEU A 47 13.92 -18.29 -18.38
CA LEU A 47 12.65 -17.79 -17.87
C LEU A 47 12.93 -16.60 -16.94
N ILE A 48 12.41 -15.43 -17.26
CA ILE A 48 12.51 -14.24 -16.43
C ILE A 48 11.26 -14.19 -15.57
N GLU A 49 11.43 -14.43 -14.26
CA GLU A 49 10.37 -14.49 -13.26
C GLU A 49 10.63 -13.43 -12.18
N PRO A 50 9.76 -12.42 -12.02
CA PRO A 50 9.96 -11.35 -11.05
C PRO A 50 10.04 -11.79 -9.58
N ASN A 51 9.47 -12.95 -9.22
CA ASN A 51 9.30 -13.38 -7.84
C ASN A 51 10.26 -14.51 -7.43
N VAL A 52 11.22 -14.19 -6.53
CA VAL A 52 12.20 -15.18 -5.99
C VAL A 52 11.55 -16.44 -5.41
N PRO A 53 10.46 -16.38 -4.61
CA PRO A 53 9.84 -17.59 -4.07
C PRO A 53 9.33 -18.56 -5.15
N VAL A 54 8.84 -18.05 -6.28
CA VAL A 54 8.45 -18.88 -7.43
C VAL A 54 9.66 -19.62 -7.99
N ILE A 55 10.78 -18.91 -8.20
CA ILE A 55 12.02 -19.50 -8.70
C ILE A 55 12.50 -20.63 -7.77
N GLN A 56 12.57 -20.36 -6.47
CA GLN A 56 12.99 -21.34 -5.48
C GLN A 56 12.06 -22.56 -5.45
N GLY A 57 10.73 -22.33 -5.44
CA GLY A 57 9.74 -23.39 -5.44
C GLY A 57 9.80 -24.29 -6.69
N LYS A 58 10.10 -23.72 -7.86
CA LYS A 58 10.29 -24.48 -9.11
C LYS A 58 11.62 -25.24 -9.11
N CYS A 59 12.71 -24.63 -8.65
CA CYS A 59 14.02 -25.28 -8.56
C CYS A 59 13.99 -26.48 -7.60
N ALA A 60 13.27 -26.37 -6.48
CA ALA A 60 13.11 -27.46 -5.51
C ALA A 60 12.38 -28.68 -6.10
N LYS A 61 11.50 -28.46 -7.08
CA LYS A 61 10.73 -29.50 -7.78
C LYS A 61 11.35 -29.87 -9.14
N SER A 62 12.61 -29.49 -9.41
CA SER A 62 13.26 -29.71 -10.70
C SER A 62 13.56 -31.18 -10.96
N ASP A 63 13.33 -31.58 -12.20
CA ASP A 63 13.52 -32.93 -12.73
C ASP A 63 14.98 -33.17 -13.14
N LYS A 64 15.36 -34.44 -13.29
CA LYS A 64 16.70 -34.80 -13.80
C LYS A 64 16.89 -34.48 -15.27
N ASP A 65 15.84 -34.68 -16.08
CA ASP A 65 15.89 -34.48 -17.54
C ASP A 65 15.84 -33.00 -17.93
N PHE A 66 15.24 -32.16 -17.08
CA PHE A 66 15.11 -30.72 -17.25
C PHE A 66 15.63 -29.99 -16.02
N LYS A 67 16.94 -30.14 -15.78
CA LYS A 67 17.57 -29.57 -14.59
C LYS A 67 17.49 -28.03 -14.62
N LEU A 68 16.61 -27.47 -13.80
CA LEU A 68 16.42 -26.03 -13.66
C LEU A 68 17.43 -25.43 -12.68
N PHE A 69 18.03 -24.31 -13.09
CA PHE A 69 18.93 -23.54 -12.24
C PHE A 69 18.39 -22.12 -12.01
N GLY A 70 18.16 -21.79 -10.73
CA GLY A 70 17.63 -20.51 -10.29
C GLY A 70 18.72 -19.47 -10.10
N VAL A 71 18.52 -18.28 -10.65
CA VAL A 71 19.45 -17.15 -10.60
C VAL A 71 18.77 -15.94 -9.96
N TYR A 72 19.13 -15.64 -8.72
CA TYR A 72 18.60 -14.51 -7.96
C TYR A 72 19.72 -13.85 -7.14
N GLU A 73 19.39 -12.90 -6.28
CA GLU A 73 20.35 -12.26 -5.38
C GLU A 73 21.12 -13.32 -4.56
N GLY A 74 22.44 -13.15 -4.43
CA GLY A 74 23.33 -14.12 -3.78
C GLY A 74 23.87 -15.26 -4.66
N VAL A 75 23.32 -15.49 -5.86
CA VAL A 75 23.91 -16.43 -6.84
C VAL A 75 25.06 -15.76 -7.59
N SER A 76 26.24 -16.40 -7.63
CA SER A 76 27.43 -15.89 -8.32
C SER A 76 27.48 -16.29 -9.79
N VAL A 77 28.22 -15.53 -10.61
CA VAL A 77 28.46 -15.82 -12.03
C VAL A 77 29.16 -17.17 -12.21
N ASP A 78 30.09 -17.52 -11.32
CA ASP A 78 30.82 -18.79 -11.40
C ASP A 78 29.88 -19.99 -11.29
N LYS A 79 28.92 -19.98 -10.35
CA LYS A 79 27.94 -21.06 -10.22
C LYS A 79 27.06 -21.22 -11.47
N ILE A 80 26.75 -20.13 -12.15
CA ILE A 80 26.01 -20.16 -13.42
C ILE A 80 26.91 -20.72 -14.52
N THR A 81 28.18 -20.33 -14.54
CA THR A 81 29.20 -20.80 -15.49
C THR A 81 29.38 -22.32 -15.36
N ASP A 82 29.54 -22.83 -14.14
CA ASP A 82 29.64 -24.26 -13.84
C ASP A 82 28.39 -25.01 -14.37
N TYR A 83 27.19 -24.49 -14.07
CA TYR A 83 25.94 -25.09 -14.56
C TYR A 83 25.86 -25.12 -16.10
N LEU A 84 26.36 -24.11 -16.80
CA LEU A 84 26.37 -24.06 -18.26
C LEU A 84 27.40 -25.01 -18.89
N GLN A 85 28.45 -25.39 -18.16
CA GLN A 85 29.44 -26.37 -18.61
C GLN A 85 28.98 -27.82 -18.43
N GLU A 86 28.00 -28.07 -17.54
CA GLU A 86 27.41 -29.39 -17.38
C GLU A 86 26.77 -29.88 -18.70
N PRO A 87 26.87 -31.19 -19.01
CA PRO A 87 26.41 -31.76 -20.27
C PRO A 87 24.89 -32.00 -20.28
N TYR A 88 24.11 -31.05 -19.78
CA TYR A 88 22.65 -31.10 -19.85
C TYR A 88 22.20 -30.97 -21.30
N LYS A 89 21.22 -31.79 -21.70
CA LYS A 89 20.65 -31.77 -23.06
C LYS A 89 20.03 -30.40 -23.38
N TYR A 90 19.41 -29.78 -22.39
CA TYR A 90 18.78 -28.46 -22.48
C TYR A 90 19.06 -27.67 -21.21
N HIS A 91 19.83 -26.60 -21.30
CA HIS A 91 20.05 -25.69 -20.17
C HIS A 91 18.76 -24.91 -19.87
N LYS A 92 18.30 -24.99 -18.63
CA LYS A 92 17.09 -24.33 -18.11
C LYS A 92 17.49 -23.37 -17.00
N LEU A 93 17.39 -22.09 -17.28
CA LEU A 93 17.66 -21.01 -16.34
C LEU A 93 16.36 -20.30 -15.98
N MET A 94 16.18 -19.97 -14.71
CA MET A 94 15.10 -19.08 -14.27
C MET A 94 15.70 -17.97 -13.42
N THR A 95 15.43 -16.71 -13.76
CA THR A 95 16.10 -15.56 -13.16
C THR A 95 15.15 -14.44 -12.78
N THR A 96 15.49 -13.68 -11.75
CA THR A 96 14.88 -12.36 -11.57
C THR A 96 15.39 -11.38 -12.63
N PRO A 97 14.63 -10.32 -12.95
CA PRO A 97 15.08 -9.25 -13.84
C PRO A 97 16.45 -8.66 -13.45
N GLU A 98 16.67 -8.40 -12.17
CA GLU A 98 17.90 -7.81 -11.63
C GLU A 98 19.11 -8.74 -11.76
N SER A 99 18.88 -10.06 -11.76
CA SER A 99 19.96 -11.06 -11.82
C SER A 99 20.27 -11.52 -13.24
N PHE A 100 19.44 -11.15 -14.23
CA PHE A 100 19.64 -11.51 -15.64
C PHE A 100 21.03 -11.11 -16.20
N PRO A 101 21.63 -9.95 -15.85
CA PRO A 101 22.98 -9.61 -16.31
C PRO A 101 24.05 -10.66 -15.96
N LYS A 102 23.88 -11.40 -14.86
CA LYS A 102 24.81 -12.46 -14.45
C LYS A 102 24.80 -13.63 -15.43
N ILE A 103 23.64 -13.96 -16.01
CA ILE A 103 23.52 -14.98 -17.05
C ILE A 103 24.25 -14.56 -18.32
N LYS A 104 24.14 -13.29 -18.73
CA LYS A 104 24.87 -12.75 -19.88
C LYS A 104 26.38 -12.94 -19.71
N GLN A 105 26.89 -12.61 -18.53
CA GLN A 105 28.30 -12.76 -18.21
C GLN A 105 28.73 -14.23 -18.21
N ALA A 106 27.96 -15.13 -17.57
CA ALA A 106 28.26 -16.55 -17.52
C ALA A 106 28.23 -17.22 -18.90
N ALA A 107 27.23 -16.90 -19.74
CA ALA A 107 27.14 -17.41 -21.11
C ALA A 107 28.35 -16.97 -21.95
N ASN A 108 28.80 -15.72 -21.80
CA ASN A 108 30.01 -15.23 -22.46
C ASN A 108 31.28 -15.97 -21.99
N ASN A 109 31.40 -16.26 -20.70
CA ASN A 109 32.54 -17.00 -20.14
C ASN A 109 32.71 -18.40 -20.76
N VAL A 110 31.61 -19.04 -21.16
CA VAL A 110 31.62 -20.39 -21.79
C VAL A 110 31.46 -20.34 -23.32
N GLY A 111 31.45 -19.15 -23.92
CA GLY A 111 31.35 -18.98 -25.38
C GLY A 111 29.97 -19.29 -25.98
N ILE A 112 28.89 -19.23 -25.20
CA ILE A 112 27.53 -19.43 -25.69
C ILE A 112 26.97 -18.09 -26.21
N ASP A 113 26.51 -18.08 -27.47
CA ASP A 113 25.68 -16.97 -28.00
C ASP A 113 24.30 -17.01 -27.36
N LEU A 114 24.15 -16.21 -26.29
CA LEU A 114 22.95 -16.12 -25.47
C LEU A 114 21.66 -15.96 -26.31
N TYR A 115 21.66 -15.03 -27.27
CA TYR A 115 20.45 -14.60 -27.98
C TYR A 115 19.99 -15.58 -29.06
N SER A 116 20.92 -16.40 -29.57
CA SER A 116 20.59 -17.46 -30.54
C SER A 116 20.35 -18.81 -29.88
N HIS A 117 21.03 -19.11 -28.77
CA HIS A 117 21.01 -20.42 -28.13
C HIS A 117 19.73 -20.65 -27.30
N PHE A 118 19.29 -19.63 -26.56
CA PHE A 118 18.16 -19.76 -25.63
C PHE A 118 16.85 -19.24 -26.19
N PHE A 119 15.75 -19.92 -25.84
CA PHE A 119 14.42 -19.32 -25.84
C PHE A 119 14.26 -18.42 -24.60
N CYS A 120 13.79 -17.18 -24.78
CA CYS A 120 13.56 -16.27 -23.66
C CYS A 120 12.06 -16.10 -23.36
N LEU A 121 11.63 -16.51 -22.17
CA LEU A 121 10.26 -16.32 -21.71
C LEU A 121 10.22 -15.23 -20.63
N MET A 122 9.42 -14.20 -20.84
CA MET A 122 9.03 -13.28 -19.77
C MET A 122 7.76 -13.80 -19.10
N ASP A 123 7.89 -14.33 -17.89
CA ASP A 123 6.77 -14.82 -17.08
C ASP A 123 6.14 -13.67 -16.29
N GLU A 124 4.85 -13.82 -15.99
CA GLU A 124 3.99 -12.80 -15.36
C GLU A 124 4.21 -11.39 -15.93
N SER A 125 4.22 -11.28 -17.26
CA SER A 125 4.67 -10.09 -18.00
C SER A 125 3.86 -8.81 -17.75
N HIS A 126 2.68 -8.92 -17.13
CA HIS A 126 1.90 -7.77 -16.69
C HIS A 126 2.61 -6.95 -15.60
N LEU A 127 3.50 -7.59 -14.82
CA LEU A 127 4.32 -6.93 -13.81
C LEU A 127 5.30 -5.92 -14.42
N LEU A 128 5.72 -6.12 -15.68
CA LEU A 128 6.56 -5.15 -16.38
C LEU A 128 5.90 -3.77 -16.47
N VAL A 129 4.56 -3.70 -16.47
CA VAL A 129 3.79 -2.46 -16.43
C VAL A 129 3.39 -2.12 -15.00
N LYS A 130 2.91 -3.09 -14.21
CA LYS A 130 2.36 -2.83 -12.87
C LYS A 130 3.40 -2.41 -11.83
N ASP A 131 4.66 -2.83 -11.98
CA ASP A 131 5.68 -2.65 -10.94
C ASP A 131 6.80 -1.67 -11.34
N VAL A 132 6.79 -1.13 -12.56
CA VAL A 132 7.92 -0.34 -13.09
C VAL A 132 8.12 1.01 -12.39
N ASP A 133 7.10 1.54 -11.74
CA ASP A 133 7.11 2.81 -11.02
C ASP A 133 7.79 2.73 -9.64
N TYR A 134 7.80 1.54 -9.01
CA TYR A 134 8.45 1.31 -7.71
C TYR A 134 9.59 0.30 -7.76
N ARG A 135 9.70 -0.47 -8.86
CA ARG A 135 10.75 -1.45 -9.16
C ARG A 135 11.25 -1.21 -10.58
N ASP A 136 11.88 -0.06 -10.82
CA ASP A 136 12.44 0.35 -12.12
C ASP A 136 13.27 -0.74 -12.80
N ASN A 137 13.95 -1.57 -12.01
CA ASN A 137 14.81 -2.63 -12.51
C ASN A 137 14.04 -3.84 -13.09
N ILE A 138 12.71 -3.91 -12.93
CA ILE A 138 11.90 -5.02 -13.46
C ILE A 138 11.95 -5.08 -15.00
N VAL A 139 12.16 -3.93 -15.65
CA VAL A 139 12.26 -3.82 -17.11
C VAL A 139 13.71 -3.91 -17.63
N LEU A 140 14.73 -4.09 -16.77
CA LEU A 140 16.13 -4.20 -17.19
C LEU A 140 16.34 -5.19 -18.36
N PRO A 141 15.72 -6.39 -18.36
CA PRO A 141 15.98 -7.36 -19.41
C PRO A 141 15.31 -7.02 -20.75
N ILE A 142 14.46 -6.00 -20.86
CA ILE A 142 13.61 -5.84 -22.05
C ILE A 142 14.42 -5.53 -23.32
N ASN A 143 15.49 -4.76 -23.21
CA ASN A 143 16.34 -4.47 -24.36
C ASN A 143 17.02 -5.75 -24.87
N ASP A 144 17.44 -6.61 -23.95
CA ASP A 144 17.98 -7.93 -24.28
C ASP A 144 16.91 -8.89 -24.80
N PHE A 145 15.70 -8.85 -24.23
CA PHE A 145 14.56 -9.63 -24.66
C PHE A 145 14.34 -9.50 -26.17
N PHE A 146 14.35 -8.27 -26.70
CA PHE A 146 14.15 -8.03 -28.13
C PHE A 146 15.31 -8.51 -29.04
N LEU A 147 16.47 -8.85 -28.47
CA LEU A 147 17.61 -9.43 -29.22
C LEU A 147 17.51 -10.95 -29.37
N PHE A 148 16.75 -11.65 -28.50
CA PHE A 148 16.57 -13.09 -28.61
C PHE A 148 15.85 -13.47 -29.91
N LYS A 149 16.39 -14.46 -30.63
CA LYS A 149 15.77 -15.00 -31.85
C LYS A 149 14.42 -15.65 -31.56
N GLN A 150 14.33 -16.36 -30.43
CA GLN A 150 13.10 -17.00 -29.99
C GLN A 150 12.71 -16.50 -28.60
N LYS A 151 11.48 -16.00 -28.48
CA LYS A 151 11.03 -15.37 -27.24
C LYS A 151 9.51 -15.26 -27.15
N ALA A 152 8.98 -15.19 -25.95
CA ALA A 152 7.55 -14.96 -25.72
C ALA A 152 7.30 -14.25 -24.39
N LEU A 153 6.08 -13.73 -24.26
CA LEU A 153 5.53 -13.23 -23.01
C LEU A 153 4.42 -14.17 -22.55
N VAL A 154 4.24 -14.30 -21.25
CA VAL A 154 3.08 -14.98 -20.69
C VAL A 154 2.54 -14.24 -19.48
N SER A 155 1.21 -14.17 -19.38
CA SER A 155 0.53 -13.59 -18.21
C SER A 155 -0.86 -14.20 -18.06
N ALA A 156 -1.33 -14.37 -16.82
CA ALA A 156 -2.73 -14.67 -16.56
C ALA A 156 -3.63 -13.45 -16.85
N THR A 157 -3.11 -12.27 -16.56
CA THR A 157 -3.79 -10.97 -16.66
C THR A 157 -3.03 -10.08 -17.66
N PRO A 158 -3.10 -10.35 -18.97
CA PRO A 158 -2.31 -9.63 -19.96
C PRO A 158 -2.68 -8.15 -20.00
N ILE A 159 -1.66 -7.28 -20.00
CA ILE A 159 -1.78 -5.85 -20.26
C ILE A 159 -1.27 -5.59 -21.69
N ALA A 160 -1.86 -4.63 -22.39
CA ALA A 160 -1.39 -4.23 -23.71
C ALA A 160 -0.07 -3.44 -23.58
N PHE A 161 0.90 -3.76 -24.43
CA PHE A 161 2.19 -3.06 -24.47
C PHE A 161 2.24 -2.06 -25.64
N SER A 162 2.72 -0.84 -25.39
CA SER A 162 2.86 0.20 -26.42
C SER A 162 4.23 0.22 -27.11
N ASP A 163 5.21 -0.56 -26.63
CA ASP A 163 6.55 -0.62 -27.21
C ASP A 163 6.48 -1.07 -28.69
N PRO A 164 6.94 -0.23 -29.64
CA PRO A 164 6.79 -0.49 -31.07
C PRO A 164 7.50 -1.76 -31.53
N ARG A 165 8.53 -2.21 -30.80
CA ARG A 165 9.30 -3.43 -31.13
C ARG A 165 8.42 -4.68 -31.12
N PHE A 166 7.34 -4.70 -30.35
CA PHE A 166 6.37 -5.80 -30.41
C PHE A 166 5.73 -5.90 -31.79
N LYS A 167 5.29 -4.78 -32.36
CA LYS A 167 4.70 -4.74 -33.71
C LYS A 167 5.75 -5.03 -34.77
N GLU A 168 6.92 -4.42 -34.67
CA GLU A 168 8.03 -4.59 -35.63
C GLU A 168 8.49 -6.06 -35.73
N GLN A 169 8.50 -6.77 -34.61
CA GLN A 169 8.89 -8.18 -34.55
C GLN A 169 7.71 -9.16 -34.70
N GLY A 170 6.53 -8.66 -35.08
CA GLY A 170 5.36 -9.48 -35.42
C GLY A 170 4.75 -10.21 -34.23
N PHE A 171 4.80 -9.64 -33.02
CA PHE A 171 4.14 -10.24 -31.87
C PHE A 171 2.63 -10.33 -32.07
N ARG A 172 2.07 -11.48 -31.73
CA ARG A 172 0.62 -11.72 -31.75
C ARG A 172 0.11 -12.20 -30.39
N THR A 173 -1.11 -11.81 -30.03
CA THR A 173 -1.76 -12.33 -28.82
C THR A 173 -2.34 -13.72 -29.09
N VAL A 174 -2.05 -14.66 -28.20
CA VAL A 174 -2.68 -15.99 -28.14
C VAL A 174 -3.48 -16.06 -26.87
N THR A 175 -4.78 -16.32 -26.97
CA THR A 175 -5.65 -16.47 -25.82
C THR A 175 -5.96 -17.93 -25.57
N ILE A 176 -5.92 -18.32 -24.30
CA ILE A 176 -6.45 -19.59 -23.82
C ILE A 176 -7.81 -19.31 -23.21
N ASP A 177 -8.85 -19.98 -23.66
CA ASP A 177 -10.16 -19.98 -23.01
C ASP A 177 -10.51 -21.39 -22.54
N ALA A 178 -11.54 -21.48 -21.71
CA ALA A 178 -12.05 -22.73 -21.20
C ALA A 178 -13.42 -23.05 -21.81
N ASP A 179 -13.70 -24.33 -22.00
CA ASP A 179 -15.03 -24.85 -22.37
C ASP A 179 -15.96 -25.07 -21.16
N TYR A 180 -15.47 -24.78 -19.95
CA TYR A 180 -16.18 -24.94 -18.70
C TYR A 180 -16.31 -23.60 -17.98
N ASN A 181 -17.32 -23.48 -17.11
CA ASN A 181 -17.50 -22.30 -16.30
C ASN A 181 -16.50 -22.28 -15.14
N TYR A 182 -15.50 -21.41 -15.23
CA TYR A 182 -14.46 -21.20 -14.22
C TYR A 182 -14.66 -19.91 -13.42
N LYS A 183 -15.71 -19.13 -13.71
CA LYS A 183 -15.93 -17.86 -13.02
C LYS A 183 -16.18 -18.11 -11.53
N GLN A 184 -15.56 -17.31 -10.69
CA GLN A 184 -15.74 -17.31 -9.24
C GLN A 184 -16.82 -16.31 -8.84
N ASP A 185 -17.67 -16.71 -7.90
CA ASP A 185 -18.63 -15.80 -7.29
C ASP A 185 -17.89 -14.81 -6.40
N ILE A 186 -18.23 -13.53 -6.50
CA ILE A 186 -17.65 -12.45 -5.69
C ILE A 186 -18.74 -11.52 -5.17
N THR A 187 -18.68 -11.19 -3.88
CA THR A 187 -19.55 -10.17 -3.29
C THR A 187 -18.87 -8.81 -3.33
N LEU A 188 -19.54 -7.83 -3.94
CA LEU A 188 -19.11 -6.45 -3.99
C LEU A 188 -19.86 -5.66 -2.92
N ILE A 189 -19.11 -5.03 -2.02
CA ILE A 189 -19.65 -4.21 -0.94
C ILE A 189 -19.18 -2.77 -1.16
N HIS A 190 -20.05 -1.94 -1.72
CA HIS A 190 -19.81 -0.50 -1.78
C HIS A 190 -20.14 0.11 -0.43
N THR A 191 -19.23 0.91 0.13
CA THR A 191 -19.43 1.52 1.44
C THR A 191 -18.90 2.94 1.51
N ASN A 192 -19.46 3.73 2.41
CA ASN A 192 -18.88 5.00 2.84
C ASN A 192 -18.04 4.86 4.13
N ASN A 193 -18.10 3.71 4.83
CA ASN A 193 -17.41 3.45 6.09
C ASN A 193 -16.79 2.05 6.10
N THR A 194 -15.51 1.99 5.76
CA THR A 194 -14.77 0.73 5.65
C THR A 194 -14.64 -0.01 6.98
N LEU A 195 -14.40 0.69 8.09
CA LEU A 195 -14.22 0.07 9.41
C LEU A 195 -15.49 -0.66 9.85
N GLN A 196 -16.64 0.02 9.79
CA GLN A 196 -17.92 -0.57 10.18
C GLN A 196 -18.29 -1.75 9.26
N SER A 197 -18.07 -1.61 7.95
CA SER A 197 -18.34 -2.70 7.00
C SER A 197 -17.53 -3.95 7.31
N ILE A 198 -16.28 -3.78 7.77
CA ILE A 198 -15.44 -4.91 8.19
C ILE A 198 -15.95 -5.49 9.50
N GLN A 199 -16.37 -4.67 10.48
CA GLN A 199 -16.95 -5.18 11.73
C GLN A 199 -18.17 -6.07 11.44
N ASP A 200 -19.13 -5.57 10.66
CA ASP A 200 -20.33 -6.32 10.26
C ASP A 200 -19.97 -7.60 9.49
N TYR A 201 -18.94 -7.53 8.63
CA TYR A 201 -18.45 -8.69 7.89
C TYR A 201 -17.88 -9.76 8.83
N LEU A 202 -17.09 -9.36 9.83
CA LEU A 202 -16.46 -10.26 10.80
C LEU A 202 -17.48 -10.96 11.70
N GLU A 203 -18.59 -10.32 12.00
CA GLU A 203 -19.70 -10.94 12.76
C GLU A 203 -20.34 -12.11 11.99
N GLN A 204 -20.41 -11.99 10.67
CA GLN A 204 -21.03 -12.98 9.78
C GLN A 204 -20.07 -14.09 9.33
N HIS A 205 -18.75 -13.85 9.37
CA HIS A 205 -17.73 -14.74 8.82
C HIS A 205 -16.66 -15.09 9.86
N ASN A 206 -17.04 -15.84 10.90
CA ASN A 206 -16.14 -16.21 12.00
C ASN A 206 -15.78 -17.70 12.04
N ASP A 207 -16.24 -18.47 11.05
CA ASP A 207 -16.13 -19.93 10.93
C ASP A 207 -14.82 -20.41 10.31
N SER A 208 -14.11 -19.55 9.57
CA SER A 208 -12.83 -19.87 8.93
C SER A 208 -11.85 -18.69 8.98
N PRO A 209 -10.51 -18.90 8.91
CA PRO A 209 -9.55 -17.80 8.84
C PRO A 209 -9.80 -16.88 7.63
N ILE A 210 -9.49 -15.60 7.82
CA ILE A 210 -9.74 -14.53 6.84
C ILE A 210 -8.42 -13.98 6.32
N CYS A 211 -8.34 -13.80 5.01
CA CYS A 211 -7.22 -13.22 4.29
C CYS A 211 -7.63 -11.86 3.71
N PHE A 212 -7.12 -10.78 4.28
CA PHE A 212 -7.28 -9.41 3.80
C PHE A 212 -6.17 -9.07 2.80
N PHE A 213 -6.55 -8.50 1.65
CA PHE A 213 -5.63 -8.00 0.64
C PHE A 213 -5.75 -6.48 0.57
N ILE A 214 -4.71 -5.79 1.05
CA ILE A 214 -4.64 -4.33 1.13
C ILE A 214 -3.21 -3.84 0.98
N ASN A 215 -2.99 -2.94 0.02
CA ASN A 215 -1.66 -2.44 -0.32
C ASN A 215 -1.24 -1.23 0.52
N LEU A 216 -1.51 -1.25 1.83
CA LEU A 216 -1.11 -0.18 2.76
C LEU A 216 -0.89 -0.70 4.18
N VAL A 217 0.38 -0.85 4.56
CA VAL A 217 0.79 -1.45 5.84
C VAL A 217 0.35 -0.64 7.05
N ASP A 218 0.52 0.69 7.01
CA ASP A 218 0.10 1.57 8.11
C ASP A 218 -1.40 1.45 8.37
N TYR A 219 -2.20 1.40 7.30
CA TYR A 219 -3.64 1.27 7.39
C TYR A 219 -4.06 -0.10 7.88
N SER A 220 -3.40 -1.18 7.42
CA SER A 220 -3.62 -2.54 7.92
C SER A 220 -3.40 -2.60 9.44
N HIS A 221 -2.30 -2.01 9.92
CA HIS A 221 -2.00 -1.94 11.34
C HIS A 221 -3.05 -1.12 12.13
N SER A 222 -3.44 0.05 11.63
CA SER A 222 -4.52 0.84 12.23
C SER A 222 -5.83 0.03 12.31
N LEU A 223 -6.21 -0.64 11.23
CA LEU A 223 -7.43 -1.44 11.16
C LEU A 223 -7.40 -2.59 12.18
N ILE A 224 -6.30 -3.36 12.24
CA ILE A 224 -6.09 -4.42 13.23
C ILE A 224 -6.24 -3.87 14.66
N LYS A 225 -5.72 -2.67 14.92
CA LYS A 225 -5.78 -2.05 16.24
C LYS A 225 -7.20 -1.66 16.63
N GLU A 226 -7.92 -0.98 15.74
CA GLU A 226 -9.28 -0.51 15.98
C GLU A 226 -10.27 -1.69 16.10
N LEU A 227 -10.02 -2.79 15.39
CA LEU A 227 -10.80 -4.03 15.52
C LEU A 227 -10.46 -4.86 16.77
N GLY A 228 -9.37 -4.55 17.48
CA GLY A 228 -8.96 -5.30 18.66
C GLY A 228 -8.44 -6.73 18.38
N ILE A 229 -7.94 -6.99 17.17
CA ILE A 229 -7.55 -8.34 16.69
C ILE A 229 -6.02 -8.55 16.60
N GLN A 230 -5.23 -7.74 17.30
CA GLN A 230 -3.76 -7.72 17.22
C GLN A 230 -3.12 -9.11 17.45
N ASN A 231 -3.57 -9.83 18.47
CA ASN A 231 -2.99 -11.12 18.88
C ASN A 231 -3.35 -12.27 17.92
N GLU A 232 -4.37 -12.07 17.10
CA GLU A 232 -4.90 -13.05 16.14
C GLU A 232 -4.52 -12.70 14.69
N SER A 233 -3.68 -11.68 14.50
CA SER A 233 -3.34 -11.13 13.18
C SER A 233 -1.89 -11.34 12.78
N SER A 234 -1.68 -11.67 11.51
CA SER A 234 -0.37 -11.65 10.83
C SER A 234 -0.39 -10.67 9.65
N ILE A 235 0.72 -9.97 9.39
CA ILE A 235 0.90 -9.10 8.21
C ILE A 235 2.06 -9.63 7.35
N PHE A 236 1.80 -9.84 6.07
CA PHE A 236 2.77 -10.27 5.06
C PHE A 236 3.06 -9.13 4.08
N CYS A 237 4.29 -8.62 4.09
CA CYS A 237 4.65 -7.41 3.33
C CYS A 237 6.13 -7.37 2.89
N ALA A 238 6.58 -6.28 2.27
CA ALA A 238 7.98 -6.15 1.84
C ALA A 238 8.94 -6.05 3.04
N PRO A 239 10.24 -6.44 2.92
CA PRO A 239 11.17 -6.46 4.05
C PRO A 239 11.31 -5.12 4.77
N LYS A 240 11.32 -4.01 4.01
CA LYS A 240 11.33 -2.64 4.57
C LYS A 240 10.10 -2.37 5.44
N SER A 241 8.93 -2.83 5.02
CA SER A 241 7.69 -2.66 5.76
C SER A 241 7.61 -3.56 7.00
N VAL A 242 8.22 -4.75 6.97
CA VAL A 242 8.36 -5.61 8.16
C VAL A 242 9.20 -4.93 9.22
N GLN A 243 10.34 -4.33 8.84
CA GLN A 243 11.18 -3.57 9.76
C GLN A 243 10.41 -2.41 10.38
N LYS A 244 9.65 -1.67 9.58
CA LYS A 244 8.78 -0.59 10.06
C LYS A 244 7.77 -1.11 11.10
N LEU A 245 7.02 -2.17 10.79
CA LEU A 245 6.02 -2.73 11.68
C LEU A 245 6.60 -3.14 13.03
N LYS A 246 7.76 -3.81 13.03
CA LYS A 246 8.40 -4.29 14.26
C LYS A 246 9.02 -3.18 15.09
N ASN A 247 9.72 -2.25 14.44
CA ASN A 247 10.56 -1.27 15.12
C ASN A 247 9.82 0.02 15.48
N GLU A 248 8.85 0.44 14.65
CA GLU A 248 8.13 1.71 14.82
C GLU A 248 6.70 1.52 15.35
N LEU A 249 6.06 0.39 15.02
CA LEU A 249 4.65 0.13 15.35
C LEU A 249 4.46 -1.01 16.36
N GLU A 250 5.55 -1.60 16.86
CA GLU A 250 5.55 -2.68 17.86
C GLU A 250 4.72 -3.92 17.46
N PHE A 251 4.54 -4.16 16.15
CA PHE A 251 3.78 -5.28 15.62
C PHE A 251 4.70 -6.43 15.18
N ASN A 252 4.88 -7.42 16.06
CA ASN A 252 5.86 -8.49 15.88
C ASN A 252 5.46 -9.56 14.86
N ASN A 253 4.16 -9.77 14.61
CA ASN A 253 3.64 -10.78 13.67
C ASN A 253 3.73 -10.32 12.20
N ALA A 254 4.84 -9.71 11.82
CA ALA A 254 5.11 -9.22 10.47
C ALA A 254 6.18 -10.06 9.78
N TYR A 255 5.92 -10.45 8.53
CA TYR A 255 6.76 -11.37 7.76
C TYR A 255 6.90 -10.94 6.30
N ASP A 256 8.09 -11.16 5.74
CA ASP A 256 8.43 -10.89 4.34
C ASP A 256 8.42 -12.14 3.46
N GLU A 257 8.18 -13.29 4.08
CA GLU A 257 7.98 -14.59 3.45
C GLU A 257 6.77 -15.27 4.08
N TRP A 258 5.95 -15.88 3.23
CA TRP A 258 4.82 -16.68 3.68
C TRP A 258 5.25 -18.10 4.05
N LYS A 259 4.70 -18.58 5.16
CA LYS A 259 4.76 -19.98 5.60
C LYS A 259 3.43 -20.30 6.28
N SER A 260 2.96 -21.54 6.12
CA SER A 260 1.67 -21.96 6.69
C SER A 260 1.61 -21.82 8.22
N ASP A 261 2.71 -22.07 8.92
CA ASP A 261 2.84 -21.93 10.38
C ASP A 261 2.79 -20.47 10.89
N ARG A 262 2.90 -19.48 10.00
CA ARG A 262 2.79 -18.05 10.32
C ARG A 262 1.38 -17.51 10.11
N MET A 263 0.50 -18.30 9.52
CA MET A 263 -0.90 -17.93 9.35
C MET A 263 -1.61 -17.89 10.69
N ARG A 264 -2.53 -16.94 10.85
CA ARG A 264 -3.39 -16.79 12.02
C ARG A 264 -4.85 -16.73 11.57
N LYS A 265 -5.75 -16.38 12.49
CA LYS A 265 -7.17 -16.17 12.17
C LYS A 265 -7.37 -15.03 11.18
N PHE A 266 -6.60 -13.95 11.30
CA PHE A 266 -6.63 -12.82 10.38
C PHE A 266 -5.26 -12.62 9.72
N ASN A 267 -5.21 -12.57 8.41
CA ASN A 267 -3.96 -12.48 7.65
C ASN A 267 -4.05 -11.34 6.64
N PHE A 268 -3.12 -10.39 6.70
CA PHE A 268 -3.10 -9.21 5.83
C PHE A 268 -1.95 -9.32 4.83
N PHE A 269 -2.24 -9.11 3.55
CA PHE A 269 -1.30 -9.28 2.44
C PHE A 269 -1.21 -7.99 1.60
N THR A 270 0.02 -7.54 1.31
CA THR A 270 0.27 -6.42 0.38
C THR A 270 0.56 -6.90 -1.05
N SER A 271 0.71 -5.99 -2.02
CA SER A 271 0.83 -6.30 -3.46
C SER A 271 1.87 -7.36 -3.84
N ARG A 272 3.01 -7.42 -3.14
CA ARG A 272 4.04 -8.45 -3.30
C ARG A 272 3.47 -9.89 -3.26
N PHE A 273 2.40 -10.10 -2.51
CA PHE A 273 1.79 -11.41 -2.29
C PHE A 273 0.63 -11.72 -3.24
N TYR A 274 0.29 -10.81 -4.16
CA TYR A 274 -0.81 -11.03 -5.13
C TYR A 274 -0.38 -12.04 -6.21
N ASN A 275 0.91 -12.03 -6.57
CA ASN A 275 1.46 -12.79 -7.70
C ASN A 275 2.46 -13.89 -7.32
N ALA A 276 3.03 -13.84 -6.11
CA ALA A 276 4.33 -14.45 -5.82
C ALA A 276 4.35 -15.94 -5.38
N PHE A 277 3.22 -16.59 -5.08
CA PHE A 277 3.16 -18.04 -4.78
C PHE A 277 1.70 -18.52 -4.64
N ASP A 278 1.49 -19.84 -4.66
CA ASP A 278 0.18 -20.45 -4.37
C ASP A 278 -0.02 -20.59 -2.86
N LEU A 279 -1.13 -20.08 -2.32
CA LEU A 279 -1.49 -20.23 -0.92
C LEU A 279 -2.06 -21.64 -0.69
N GLU A 280 -1.18 -22.61 -0.49
CA GLU A 280 -1.51 -24.00 -0.19
C GLU A 280 -1.82 -24.14 1.31
N VAL A 281 -3.04 -23.79 1.68
CA VAL A 281 -3.62 -24.04 3.02
C VAL A 281 -4.55 -25.25 2.99
N ASP A 282 -4.64 -25.99 4.09
CA ASP A 282 -5.48 -27.19 4.24
C ASP A 282 -6.96 -26.89 4.57
N TYR A 283 -7.34 -25.61 4.54
CA TYR A 283 -8.70 -25.09 4.75
C TYR A 283 -9.10 -24.11 3.65
N THR A 284 -10.39 -23.75 3.57
CA THR A 284 -10.89 -22.72 2.65
C THR A 284 -11.04 -21.39 3.41
N PRO A 285 -10.20 -20.37 3.15
CA PRO A 285 -10.33 -19.08 3.84
C PRO A 285 -11.47 -18.23 3.28
N HIS A 286 -11.91 -17.26 4.07
CA HIS A 286 -12.60 -16.09 3.53
C HIS A 286 -11.56 -15.10 2.97
N VAL A 287 -11.81 -14.51 1.81
CA VAL A 287 -10.91 -13.54 1.20
C VAL A 287 -11.59 -12.19 1.06
N VAL A 288 -10.96 -11.17 1.61
CA VAL A 288 -11.44 -9.79 1.58
C VAL A 288 -10.41 -8.92 0.86
N MET A 289 -10.75 -8.46 -0.33
CA MET A 289 -10.04 -7.39 -1.01
C MET A 289 -10.55 -6.05 -0.49
N LEU A 290 -9.63 -5.12 -0.17
CA LEU A 290 -9.99 -3.86 0.46
C LEU A 290 -9.43 -2.66 -0.29
N THR A 291 -10.32 -1.82 -0.80
CA THR A 291 -9.97 -0.52 -1.41
C THR A 291 -10.62 0.61 -0.62
N ASP A 292 -9.82 1.36 0.15
CA ASP A 292 -10.30 2.57 0.84
C ASP A 292 -9.58 3.81 0.29
N ILE A 293 -10.10 4.34 -0.81
CA ILE A 293 -9.50 5.49 -1.48
C ILE A 293 -9.57 6.77 -0.65
N LYS A 294 -10.54 6.84 0.29
CA LYS A 294 -10.66 7.95 1.24
C LYS A 294 -9.53 7.89 2.26
N ALA A 295 -9.06 6.70 2.62
CA ALA A 295 -7.86 6.56 3.42
C ALA A 295 -6.59 6.83 2.62
N SER A 296 -6.45 6.23 1.43
CA SER A 296 -5.31 6.46 0.54
C SER A 296 -5.52 5.90 -0.86
N PRO A 297 -5.07 6.60 -1.92
CA PRO A 297 -5.07 6.05 -3.29
C PRO A 297 -4.19 4.79 -3.43
N TYR A 298 -3.22 4.56 -2.53
CA TYR A 298 -2.39 3.35 -2.57
C TYR A 298 -3.16 2.05 -2.24
N THR A 299 -4.39 2.15 -1.74
CA THR A 299 -5.25 0.97 -1.49
C THR A 299 -5.97 0.48 -2.75
N ILE A 300 -5.91 1.24 -3.84
CA ILE A 300 -6.59 0.92 -5.11
C ILE A 300 -6.13 -0.43 -5.64
N LEU A 301 -7.09 -1.28 -5.98
CA LEU A 301 -6.89 -2.56 -6.64
C LEU A 301 -7.43 -2.50 -8.07
N ASP A 302 -6.65 -2.98 -9.02
CA ASP A 302 -7.10 -3.16 -10.40
C ASP A 302 -7.90 -4.46 -10.54
N ILE A 303 -9.17 -4.33 -10.94
CA ILE A 303 -10.12 -5.44 -11.07
C ILE A 303 -9.63 -6.46 -12.09
N ASN A 304 -9.00 -6.03 -13.18
CA ASN A 304 -8.61 -6.91 -14.28
C ASN A 304 -7.23 -7.56 -14.09
N THR A 305 -6.48 -7.13 -13.07
CA THR A 305 -5.15 -7.65 -12.75
C THR A 305 -5.08 -8.10 -11.30
N ASP A 306 -4.98 -7.18 -10.35
CA ASP A 306 -4.80 -7.46 -8.92
C ASP A 306 -5.89 -8.38 -8.36
N CYS A 307 -7.17 -8.07 -8.59
CA CYS A 307 -8.28 -8.88 -8.07
C CYS A 307 -8.28 -10.30 -8.65
N VAL A 308 -8.03 -10.44 -9.94
CA VAL A 308 -7.92 -11.76 -10.61
C VAL A 308 -6.75 -12.56 -10.03
N GLN A 309 -5.62 -11.92 -9.81
CA GLN A 309 -4.42 -12.56 -9.28
C GLN A 309 -4.63 -13.04 -7.85
N ILE A 310 -5.24 -12.21 -6.99
CA ILE A 310 -5.64 -12.54 -5.61
C ILE A 310 -6.56 -13.76 -5.59
N ALA A 311 -7.66 -13.71 -6.35
CA ALA A 311 -8.63 -14.79 -6.44
C ALA A 311 -8.01 -16.10 -6.94
N GLY A 312 -6.99 -15.98 -7.79
CA GLY A 312 -6.22 -17.07 -8.35
C GLY A 312 -5.24 -17.79 -7.41
N ARG A 313 -4.97 -17.23 -6.22
CA ARG A 313 -3.93 -17.77 -5.32
C ARG A 313 -4.36 -19.01 -4.53
N PHE A 314 -5.66 -19.20 -4.34
CA PHE A 314 -6.21 -20.21 -3.43
C PHE A 314 -6.68 -21.45 -4.21
N ARG A 315 -5.74 -22.36 -4.49
CA ARG A 315 -6.00 -23.57 -5.31
C ARG A 315 -6.98 -24.56 -4.67
N ASN A 316 -7.01 -24.61 -3.34
CA ASN A 316 -7.92 -25.48 -2.58
C ASN A 316 -9.33 -24.88 -2.41
N GLY A 317 -9.60 -23.73 -3.05
CA GLY A 317 -10.88 -23.04 -2.99
C GLY A 317 -10.95 -21.98 -1.90
N LEU A 318 -12.09 -21.31 -1.86
CA LEU A 318 -12.41 -20.18 -0.99
C LEU A 318 -13.77 -20.42 -0.35
N SER A 319 -13.94 -20.02 0.91
CA SER A 319 -15.27 -20.00 1.54
C SER A 319 -16.10 -18.84 0.97
N THR A 320 -15.53 -17.64 0.93
CA THR A 320 -16.12 -16.48 0.24
C THR A 320 -15.03 -15.60 -0.37
N LEU A 321 -15.39 -14.86 -1.42
CA LEU A 321 -14.57 -13.82 -2.03
C LEU A 321 -15.34 -12.52 -1.98
N THR A 322 -14.77 -11.49 -1.38
CA THR A 322 -15.45 -10.21 -1.16
C THR A 322 -14.52 -9.05 -1.51
N HIS A 323 -15.05 -8.03 -2.18
CA HIS A 323 -14.37 -6.74 -2.37
C HIS A 323 -15.16 -5.66 -1.66
N ILE A 324 -14.59 -5.12 -0.59
CA ILE A 324 -15.13 -3.95 0.13
C ILE A 324 -14.41 -2.71 -0.42
N TYR A 325 -15.16 -1.75 -0.93
CA TYR A 325 -14.58 -0.56 -1.55
C TYR A 325 -15.33 0.74 -1.28
N THR A 326 -14.57 1.84 -1.26
CA THR A 326 -15.09 3.23 -1.26
C THR A 326 -14.90 3.89 -2.63
N THR A 327 -15.65 4.96 -2.90
CA THR A 327 -15.60 5.72 -4.18
C THR A 327 -15.52 7.23 -3.92
N ASP A 328 -15.07 7.99 -4.94
CA ASP A 328 -14.82 9.43 -4.83
C ASP A 328 -15.07 10.13 -6.16
N ASN A 329 -16.20 10.83 -6.23
CA ASN A 329 -16.64 11.59 -7.40
C ASN A 329 -15.68 12.76 -7.77
N ASN A 330 -14.65 13.04 -6.97
CA ASN A 330 -13.61 14.02 -7.32
C ASN A 330 -12.47 13.41 -8.17
N LEU A 331 -12.41 12.08 -8.32
CA LEU A 331 -11.39 11.44 -9.14
C LEU A 331 -11.63 11.73 -10.63
N PRO A 332 -10.60 12.14 -11.39
CA PRO A 332 -10.75 12.45 -12.80
C PRO A 332 -11.08 11.18 -13.59
N ILE A 333 -12.08 11.27 -14.46
CA ILE A 333 -12.37 10.24 -15.46
C ILE A 333 -11.69 10.67 -16.76
N MET A 334 -10.74 9.86 -17.23
CA MET A 334 -10.06 10.09 -18.50
C MET A 334 -10.16 8.84 -19.36
N THR A 335 -10.31 9.05 -20.66
CA THR A 335 -10.18 7.99 -21.67
C THR A 335 -8.71 7.71 -21.95
N THR A 336 -8.42 6.52 -22.50
CA THR A 336 -7.07 6.15 -22.95
C THR A 336 -6.49 7.17 -23.94
N GLU A 337 -7.34 7.74 -24.80
CA GLU A 337 -6.90 8.71 -25.80
C GLU A 337 -6.54 10.05 -25.17
N GLU A 338 -7.34 10.57 -24.23
CA GLU A 338 -7.01 11.80 -23.50
C GLU A 338 -5.72 11.65 -22.70
N ILE A 339 -5.49 10.49 -22.09
CA ILE A 339 -4.24 10.20 -21.37
C ILE A 339 -3.05 10.22 -22.35
N ARG A 340 -3.19 9.59 -23.52
CA ARG A 340 -2.14 9.58 -24.55
C ARG A 340 -1.83 10.96 -25.09
N ILE A 341 -2.86 11.77 -25.36
CA ILE A 341 -2.69 13.18 -25.78
C ILE A 341 -1.91 13.95 -24.72
N HIS A 342 -2.24 13.76 -23.44
CA HIS A 342 -1.52 14.39 -22.34
C HIS A 342 -0.06 13.93 -22.26
N GLN A 343 0.21 12.63 -22.39
CA GLN A 343 1.57 12.08 -22.39
C GLN A 343 2.38 12.61 -23.58
N PHE A 344 1.79 12.72 -24.76
CA PHE A 344 2.43 13.32 -25.94
C PHE A 344 2.77 14.80 -25.72
N ALA A 345 1.89 15.57 -25.09
CA ALA A 345 2.17 16.96 -24.74
C ALA A 345 3.33 17.07 -23.74
N GLN A 346 3.39 16.19 -22.73
CA GLN A 346 4.51 16.12 -21.78
C GLN A 346 5.82 15.78 -22.48
N GLU A 347 5.81 14.82 -23.41
CA GLU A 347 6.97 14.47 -24.22
C GLU A 347 7.45 15.64 -25.07
N HIS A 348 6.52 16.33 -25.73
CA HIS A 348 6.84 17.48 -26.57
C HIS A 348 7.48 18.62 -25.76
N ALA A 349 6.97 18.90 -24.56
CA ALA A 349 7.57 19.85 -23.64
C ALA A 349 8.99 19.43 -23.25
N TYR A 350 9.19 18.16 -22.89
CA TYR A 350 10.51 17.61 -22.57
C TYR A 350 11.50 17.76 -23.73
N ASN A 351 11.11 17.38 -24.94
CA ASN A 351 11.96 17.48 -26.12
C ASN A 351 12.30 18.94 -26.47
N THR A 352 11.38 19.87 -26.25
CA THR A 352 11.60 21.30 -26.44
C THR A 352 12.68 21.81 -25.49
N ILE A 353 12.55 21.54 -24.18
CA ILE A 353 13.55 21.95 -23.20
C ILE A 353 14.90 21.26 -23.43
N ARG A 354 14.90 19.97 -23.82
CA ARG A 354 16.13 19.25 -24.20
C ARG A 354 16.84 19.90 -25.40
N THR A 355 16.09 20.41 -26.37
CA THR A 355 16.64 21.12 -27.52
C THR A 355 17.28 22.44 -27.10
N LEU A 356 16.65 23.19 -26.18
CA LEU A 356 17.22 24.40 -25.60
C LEU A 356 18.48 24.09 -24.78
N TYR A 357 18.46 23.04 -23.97
CA TYR A 357 19.62 22.55 -23.21
C TYR A 357 20.83 22.23 -24.11
N ASN A 358 20.59 21.50 -25.20
CA ASN A 358 21.64 21.13 -26.14
C ASN A 358 22.17 22.31 -26.97
N SER A 359 21.34 23.34 -27.17
CA SER A 359 21.67 24.54 -27.96
C SER A 359 22.17 25.71 -27.11
N ALA A 360 22.29 25.54 -25.79
CA ALA A 360 22.67 26.61 -24.87
C ALA A 360 24.06 27.18 -25.19
N ALA A 361 24.16 28.51 -25.25
CA ALA A 361 25.38 29.23 -25.61
C ALA A 361 26.35 29.41 -24.43
N SER A 362 25.86 29.23 -23.20
CA SER A 362 26.64 29.36 -21.98
C SER A 362 26.35 28.22 -21.00
N GLU A 363 27.32 27.96 -20.10
CA GLU A 363 27.15 26.99 -19.02
C GLU A 363 25.98 27.35 -18.09
N THR A 364 25.80 28.65 -17.79
CA THR A 364 24.69 29.14 -16.97
C THR A 364 23.33 28.82 -17.58
N GLU A 365 23.17 29.07 -18.88
CA GLU A 365 21.94 28.77 -19.62
C GLU A 365 21.70 27.26 -19.68
N ARG A 366 22.75 26.47 -19.93
CA ARG A 366 22.70 25.01 -19.93
C ARG A 366 22.28 24.47 -18.56
N ASN A 367 22.79 25.04 -17.47
CA ASN A 367 22.40 24.66 -16.12
C ASN A 367 20.93 24.97 -15.83
N ALA A 368 20.46 26.16 -16.23
CA ALA A 368 19.05 26.54 -16.08
C ALA A 368 18.09 25.61 -16.84
N PHE A 369 18.39 25.30 -18.11
CA PHE A 369 17.60 24.33 -18.86
C PHE A 369 17.70 22.91 -18.29
N GLY A 370 18.86 22.54 -17.74
CA GLY A 370 19.04 21.24 -17.08
C GLY A 370 18.23 21.11 -15.79
N GLU A 371 18.07 22.18 -15.02
CA GLU A 371 17.15 22.25 -13.87
C GLU A 371 15.69 22.15 -14.31
N ALA A 372 15.28 22.93 -15.31
CA ALA A 372 13.93 22.87 -15.86
C ALA A 372 13.62 21.48 -16.44
N MET A 373 14.55 20.87 -17.17
CA MET A 373 14.36 19.55 -17.74
C MET A 373 14.15 18.49 -16.66
N ARG A 374 14.89 18.54 -15.55
CA ARG A 374 14.77 17.59 -14.42
C ARG A 374 13.45 17.70 -13.65
N SER A 375 12.77 18.84 -13.69
CA SER A 375 11.47 19.03 -13.02
C SER A 375 10.28 18.55 -13.84
N LEU A 376 10.48 18.24 -15.13
CA LEU A 376 9.39 17.82 -16.01
C LEU A 376 8.83 16.44 -15.62
N PRO A 377 7.49 16.26 -15.58
CA PRO A 377 6.87 14.99 -15.24
C PRO A 377 7.23 13.84 -16.19
N PHE A 378 7.62 14.14 -17.43
CA PHE A 378 7.98 13.13 -18.43
C PHE A 378 9.24 12.33 -18.06
N ASN A 379 10.09 12.83 -17.14
CA ASN A 379 11.29 12.10 -16.70
C ASN A 379 10.98 10.71 -16.12
N ARG A 380 9.82 10.53 -15.49
CA ARG A 380 9.39 9.21 -14.95
C ARG A 380 9.11 8.17 -16.04
N MET A 381 8.98 8.61 -17.29
CA MET A 381 8.71 7.76 -18.46
C MET A 381 9.97 7.51 -19.30
N LEU A 382 11.15 7.82 -18.76
CA LEU A 382 12.44 7.65 -19.43
C LEU A 382 13.31 6.64 -18.68
N TYR A 383 14.12 5.90 -19.43
CA TYR A 383 15.26 5.20 -18.89
C TYR A 383 16.36 6.19 -18.44
N PRO A 384 17.31 5.77 -17.60
CA PRO A 384 18.45 6.61 -17.22
C PRO A 384 19.29 7.14 -18.40
N ASP A 385 19.27 6.44 -19.55
CA ASP A 385 19.94 6.87 -20.78
C ASP A 385 19.13 7.91 -21.59
N GLY A 386 17.97 8.32 -21.10
CA GLY A 386 17.08 9.31 -21.72
C GLY A 386 16.19 8.76 -22.85
N LYS A 387 16.21 7.45 -23.12
CA LYS A 387 15.26 6.81 -24.05
C LYS A 387 13.90 6.60 -23.39
N LYS A 388 12.85 6.50 -24.19
CA LYS A 388 11.50 6.20 -23.70
C LYS A 388 11.46 4.84 -23.01
N ASN A 389 10.91 4.81 -21.81
CA ASN A 389 10.47 3.61 -21.16
C ASN A 389 8.97 3.41 -21.44
N TYR A 390 8.66 2.65 -22.49
CA TYR A 390 7.28 2.37 -22.90
C TYR A 390 6.45 1.70 -21.80
N PHE A 391 7.07 0.91 -20.93
CA PHE A 391 6.37 0.27 -19.82
C PHE A 391 5.96 1.27 -18.75
N ALA A 392 6.77 2.30 -18.49
CA ALA A 392 6.40 3.40 -17.61
C ALA A 392 5.29 4.30 -18.21
N ILE A 393 5.23 4.42 -19.55
CA ILE A 393 4.13 5.10 -20.26
C ILE A 393 2.82 4.28 -20.14
N ASP A 394 2.92 2.97 -20.33
CA ASP A 394 1.80 2.03 -20.16
C ASP A 394 1.33 2.01 -18.69
N ASN A 395 2.25 2.10 -17.73
CA ASN A 395 1.97 2.17 -16.30
C ASN A 395 1.17 3.43 -15.96
N ASP A 396 1.62 4.61 -16.39
CA ASP A 396 0.88 5.87 -16.16
C ASP A 396 -0.52 5.84 -16.79
N THR A 397 -0.67 5.16 -17.93
CA THR A 397 -1.99 4.94 -18.54
C THR A 397 -2.86 4.05 -17.66
N ASN A 398 -2.32 2.91 -17.25
CA ASN A 398 -3.01 1.94 -16.40
C ASN A 398 -3.45 2.59 -15.08
N ASP A 399 -2.54 3.28 -14.39
CA ASP A 399 -2.79 3.88 -13.08
C ASP A 399 -3.88 4.95 -13.13
N LYS A 400 -3.91 5.79 -14.17
CA LYS A 400 -4.98 6.79 -14.36
C LYS A 400 -6.32 6.14 -14.65
N LEU A 401 -6.36 5.09 -15.48
CA LEU A 401 -7.60 4.37 -15.79
C LEU A 401 -8.15 3.64 -14.56
N VAL A 402 -7.28 2.95 -13.82
CA VAL A 402 -7.65 2.24 -12.59
C VAL A 402 -8.12 3.25 -11.53
N THR A 403 -7.40 4.36 -11.34
CA THR A 403 -7.81 5.41 -10.40
C THR A 403 -9.18 5.98 -10.77
N GLY A 404 -9.39 6.36 -12.04
CA GLY A 404 -10.67 6.88 -12.52
C GLY A 404 -11.83 5.86 -12.46
N SER A 405 -11.54 4.56 -12.32
CA SER A 405 -12.58 3.54 -12.15
C SER A 405 -13.28 3.62 -10.79
N TYR A 406 -12.61 4.13 -9.75
CA TYR A 406 -13.17 4.31 -8.41
C TYR A 406 -13.89 5.67 -8.22
N HIS A 407 -14.19 6.37 -9.31
CA HIS A 407 -14.98 7.60 -9.27
C HIS A 407 -16.35 7.34 -8.62
N ASP A 408 -17.08 6.33 -9.12
CA ASP A 408 -18.39 5.91 -8.63
C ASP A 408 -18.52 4.37 -8.69
N SER A 409 -19.55 3.85 -8.01
CA SER A 409 -19.73 2.40 -7.87
C SER A 409 -20.17 1.72 -9.17
N ASP A 410 -20.89 2.40 -10.05
CA ASP A 410 -21.39 1.80 -11.29
C ASP A 410 -20.25 1.41 -12.22
N ARG A 411 -19.15 2.17 -12.22
CA ARG A 411 -17.94 1.86 -12.99
C ARG A 411 -17.24 0.61 -12.49
N ILE A 412 -17.06 0.49 -11.17
CA ILE A 412 -16.48 -0.72 -10.54
C ILE A 412 -17.33 -1.94 -10.84
N ILE A 413 -18.65 -1.83 -10.65
CA ILE A 413 -19.61 -2.90 -10.95
C ILE A 413 -19.51 -3.32 -12.42
N SER A 414 -19.49 -2.35 -13.34
CA SER A 414 -19.35 -2.61 -14.78
C SER A 414 -18.05 -3.34 -15.12
N LEU A 415 -16.93 -2.97 -14.48
CA LEU A 415 -15.65 -3.66 -14.65
C LEU A 415 -15.71 -5.11 -14.17
N TYR A 416 -16.33 -5.37 -13.02
CA TYR A 416 -16.50 -6.75 -12.53
C TYR A 416 -17.39 -7.60 -13.44
N TYR A 417 -18.48 -7.04 -13.98
CA TYR A 417 -19.32 -7.76 -14.95
C TYR A 417 -18.59 -8.04 -16.27
N ALA A 418 -17.74 -7.12 -16.72
CA ALA A 418 -16.92 -7.29 -17.92
C ALA A 418 -15.72 -8.23 -17.70
N CYS A 419 -15.29 -8.42 -16.44
CA CYS A 419 -14.18 -9.28 -16.10
C CYS A 419 -14.49 -10.75 -16.42
N TYR A 420 -13.52 -11.44 -17.03
CA TYR A 420 -13.67 -12.84 -17.40
C TYR A 420 -13.68 -13.79 -16.21
N MET A 421 -13.21 -13.35 -15.03
CA MET A 421 -12.98 -14.22 -13.87
C MET A 421 -14.16 -14.27 -12.89
N PHE A 422 -15.04 -13.27 -12.90
CA PHE A 422 -15.97 -13.06 -11.80
C PHE A 422 -17.45 -13.15 -12.19
N ARG A 423 -18.26 -13.60 -11.24
CA ARG A 423 -19.72 -13.45 -11.18
C ARG A 423 -20.06 -12.56 -9.97
N PRO A 424 -20.23 -11.25 -10.18
CA PRO A 424 -20.44 -10.33 -9.06
C PRO A 424 -21.87 -10.39 -8.52
N SER A 425 -21.99 -10.26 -7.21
CA SER A 425 -23.23 -9.93 -6.48
C SER A 425 -23.00 -8.62 -5.73
N CYS A 426 -23.84 -7.61 -5.97
CA CYS A 426 -23.60 -6.26 -5.49
C CYS A 426 -24.48 -5.91 -4.31
N THR A 427 -23.87 -5.31 -3.29
CA THR A 427 -24.54 -4.77 -2.11
C THR A 427 -23.92 -3.42 -1.75
N GLY A 428 -24.71 -2.54 -1.14
CA GLY A 428 -24.27 -1.21 -0.74
C GLY A 428 -24.69 -0.92 0.69
N TYR A 429 -23.76 -0.44 1.50
CA TYR A 429 -24.01 0.00 2.86
C TYR A 429 -23.65 1.46 3.02
N ILE A 430 -24.60 2.25 3.51
CA ILE A 430 -24.38 3.64 3.85
C ILE A 430 -24.50 3.73 5.37
N TYR A 431 -23.37 3.93 6.01
CA TYR A 431 -23.28 4.11 7.44
C TYR A 431 -23.33 5.58 7.80
N GLN A 432 -23.92 5.88 8.95
CA GLN A 432 -23.71 7.16 9.59
C GLN A 432 -22.26 7.20 10.14
N PHE A 433 -21.70 8.40 10.36
CA PHE A 433 -20.38 8.59 11.00
C PHE A 433 -19.14 8.09 10.22
N LYS A 434 -19.22 8.05 8.88
CA LYS A 434 -18.08 7.71 8.01
C LYS A 434 -16.80 8.48 8.35
N ASP A 435 -16.93 9.78 8.62
CA ASP A 435 -15.78 10.67 8.79
C ASP A 435 -15.07 10.42 10.12
N PHE A 436 -15.81 9.97 11.14
CA PHE A 436 -15.24 9.57 12.42
C PHE A 436 -14.51 8.24 12.32
N SER A 437 -15.08 7.25 11.62
CA SER A 437 -14.40 5.97 11.41
C SER A 437 -13.12 6.14 10.58
N GLN A 438 -13.15 7.02 9.56
CA GLN A 438 -11.96 7.40 8.80
C GLN A 438 -10.91 8.10 9.68
N LEU A 439 -11.34 8.97 10.60
CA LEU A 439 -10.45 9.62 11.58
C LEU A 439 -9.70 8.59 12.44
N LEU A 440 -10.38 7.54 12.90
CA LEU A 440 -9.77 6.49 13.72
C LEU A 440 -8.64 5.78 12.95
N LEU A 441 -8.89 5.42 11.70
CA LEU A 441 -7.92 4.74 10.84
C LEU A 441 -6.71 5.63 10.49
N GLN A 442 -6.90 6.95 10.41
CA GLN A 442 -5.84 7.94 10.15
C GLN A 442 -5.10 8.43 11.43
N GLY A 443 -5.61 8.09 12.61
CA GLY A 443 -5.28 8.77 13.87
C GLY A 443 -3.81 8.71 14.31
N SER A 444 -3.04 7.72 13.85
CA SER A 444 -1.61 7.59 14.16
C SER A 444 -0.74 8.69 13.53
N LYS A 445 -1.24 9.38 12.49
CA LYS A 445 -0.49 10.41 11.74
C LYS A 445 -0.81 11.84 12.16
N MET A 446 -1.78 12.03 13.06
CA MET A 446 -2.32 13.35 13.39
C MET A 446 -1.89 13.82 14.77
N THR A 447 -1.58 15.11 14.89
CA THR A 447 -1.45 15.74 16.20
C THR A 447 -2.81 15.75 16.91
N VAL A 448 -2.80 15.80 18.25
CA VAL A 448 -4.02 15.91 19.07
C VAL A 448 -4.90 17.09 18.60
N LYS A 449 -4.26 18.20 18.23
CA LYS A 449 -4.94 19.40 17.74
C LYS A 449 -5.68 19.15 16.41
N GLU A 450 -5.03 18.54 15.44
CA GLU A 450 -5.65 18.23 14.15
C GLU A 450 -6.78 17.22 14.30
N LYS A 451 -6.60 16.23 15.19
CA LYS A 451 -7.65 15.25 15.50
C LYS A 451 -8.89 15.94 16.07
N ARG A 452 -8.70 16.85 17.04
CA ARG A 452 -9.78 17.66 17.63
C ARG A 452 -10.47 18.56 16.61
N LYS A 453 -9.73 19.18 15.69
CA LYS A 453 -10.30 19.97 14.59
C LYS A 453 -11.28 19.17 13.74
N LYS A 454 -10.88 17.95 13.33
CA LYS A 454 -11.76 17.07 12.55
C LYS A 454 -12.96 16.60 13.37
N MET A 455 -12.76 16.24 14.65
CA MET A 455 -13.86 15.88 15.56
C MET A 455 -14.87 17.02 15.73
N VAL A 456 -14.42 18.27 15.91
CA VAL A 456 -15.30 19.45 15.98
C VAL A 456 -16.05 19.70 14.68
N ALA A 457 -15.41 19.51 13.52
CA ALA A 457 -16.10 19.60 12.23
C ALA A 457 -17.24 18.58 12.14
N ILE A 458 -17.02 17.34 12.58
CA ILE A 458 -18.06 16.31 12.61
C ILE A 458 -19.20 16.70 13.58
N LEU A 459 -18.86 17.16 14.80
CA LEU A 459 -19.87 17.62 15.76
C LEU A 459 -20.69 18.81 15.24
N SER A 460 -20.11 19.67 14.39
CA SER A 460 -20.81 20.82 13.82
C SER A 460 -21.88 20.46 12.79
N GLU A 461 -21.86 19.23 12.28
CA GLU A 461 -22.87 18.71 11.34
C GLU A 461 -24.10 18.13 12.05
N LEU A 462 -24.02 17.89 13.37
CA LEU A 462 -25.15 17.40 14.18
C LEU A 462 -26.23 18.48 14.29
N LYS A 463 -27.49 18.09 14.08
CA LYS A 463 -28.65 19.00 14.12
C LYS A 463 -29.46 18.76 15.39
N GLU A 464 -29.79 19.85 16.08
CA GLU A 464 -30.67 19.80 17.24
C GLU A 464 -32.16 19.70 16.83
N PRO A 465 -33.00 18.94 17.54
CA PRO A 465 -32.67 18.14 18.73
C PRO A 465 -31.88 16.86 18.39
N LEU A 466 -30.89 16.53 19.23
CA LEU A 466 -30.10 15.30 19.08
C LEU A 466 -30.98 14.04 19.15
N SER A 467 -30.75 13.11 18.22
CA SER A 467 -31.33 11.77 18.23
C SER A 467 -30.61 10.83 19.20
N GLU A 468 -31.21 9.68 19.53
CA GLU A 468 -30.56 8.63 20.32
C GLU A 468 -29.24 8.17 19.67
N PHE A 469 -29.22 8.10 18.34
CA PHE A 469 -28.01 7.80 17.56
C PHE A 469 -26.91 8.87 17.71
N ASP A 470 -27.28 10.16 17.75
CA ASP A 470 -26.30 11.24 17.93
C ASP A 470 -25.66 11.17 19.33
N LEU A 471 -26.43 10.76 20.34
CA LEU A 471 -25.92 10.57 21.71
C LEU A 471 -24.95 9.39 21.80
N ASP A 472 -25.29 8.25 21.19
CA ASP A 472 -24.39 7.09 21.10
C ASP A 472 -23.09 7.47 20.37
N PHE A 473 -23.20 8.25 19.31
CA PHE A 473 -22.04 8.73 18.57
C PHE A 473 -21.14 9.66 19.40
N ILE A 474 -21.73 10.62 20.11
CA ILE A 474 -20.99 11.49 21.04
C ILE A 474 -20.28 10.64 22.11
N ASN A 475 -20.90 9.56 22.58
CA ASN A 475 -20.29 8.63 23.53
C ASN A 475 -19.10 7.88 22.94
N GLU A 476 -19.15 7.42 21.69
CA GLU A 476 -17.99 6.85 21.01
C GLU A 476 -16.85 7.87 20.85
N MET A 477 -17.17 9.11 20.46
CA MET A 477 -16.18 10.19 20.42
C MET A 477 -15.56 10.49 21.80
N ARG A 478 -16.33 10.33 22.88
CA ARG A 478 -15.85 10.53 24.26
C ARG A 478 -14.81 9.49 24.67
N LYS A 479 -14.94 8.25 24.21
CA LYS A 479 -13.91 7.21 24.45
C LYS A 479 -12.57 7.60 23.84
N VAL A 480 -12.59 8.40 22.78
CA VAL A 480 -11.39 8.85 22.05
C VAL A 480 -10.79 10.12 22.64
N ASP A 481 -11.61 11.14 22.91
CA ASP A 481 -11.18 12.40 23.52
C ASP A 481 -12.24 12.92 24.49
N SER A 482 -12.19 12.41 25.72
CA SER A 482 -13.15 12.74 26.76
C SER A 482 -13.18 14.24 27.07
N LEU A 483 -12.02 14.90 27.01
CA LEU A 483 -11.89 16.33 27.27
C LEU A 483 -12.60 17.16 26.21
N LEU A 484 -12.43 16.81 24.92
CA LEU A 484 -13.08 17.53 23.84
C LEU A 484 -14.60 17.46 23.96
N ILE A 485 -15.15 16.27 24.21
CA ILE A 485 -16.60 16.10 24.33
C ILE A 485 -17.13 16.80 25.57
N GLU A 486 -16.43 16.71 26.70
CA GLU A 486 -16.78 17.47 27.90
C GLU A 486 -16.75 18.99 27.67
N ALA A 487 -15.77 19.50 26.91
CA ALA A 487 -15.72 20.90 26.52
C ALA A 487 -16.88 21.27 25.59
N TYR A 488 -17.27 20.39 24.67
CA TYR A 488 -18.38 20.62 23.74
C TYR A 488 -19.70 20.73 24.48
N GLU A 489 -20.01 19.77 25.36
CA GLU A 489 -21.24 19.74 26.14
C GLU A 489 -21.37 20.93 27.10
N LEU A 490 -20.24 21.37 27.67
CA LEU A 490 -20.25 22.46 28.65
C LEU A 490 -20.12 23.84 28.01
N LEU A 491 -19.30 24.01 26.98
CA LEU A 491 -18.86 25.32 26.47
C LEU A 491 -19.38 25.61 25.05
N GLY A 492 -19.76 24.59 24.29
CA GLY A 492 -20.12 24.71 22.88
C GLY A 492 -18.91 24.74 21.94
N LEU A 493 -19.17 24.57 20.63
CA LEU A 493 -18.13 24.45 19.60
C LEU A 493 -17.33 25.74 19.40
N ASP A 494 -17.98 26.90 19.40
CA ASP A 494 -17.32 28.20 19.19
C ASP A 494 -16.22 28.46 20.23
N SER A 495 -16.51 28.16 21.50
CA SER A 495 -15.54 28.29 22.58
C SER A 495 -14.31 27.40 22.37
N ILE A 496 -14.50 26.17 21.87
CA ILE A 496 -13.38 25.25 21.56
C ILE A 496 -12.51 25.82 20.44
N MET A 497 -13.13 26.40 19.41
CA MET A 497 -12.44 27.02 18.28
C MET A 497 -11.61 28.25 18.72
N GLU A 498 -12.17 29.13 19.56
CA GLU A 498 -11.45 30.28 20.14
C GLU A 498 -10.28 29.87 21.06
N MET A 499 -10.41 28.72 21.71
CA MET A 499 -9.35 28.13 22.51
C MET A 499 -8.26 27.44 21.68
N ASP A 500 -8.42 27.43 20.36
CA ASP A 500 -7.52 26.79 19.39
C ASP A 500 -7.22 25.33 19.77
N TYR A 501 -8.24 24.64 20.29
CA TYR A 501 -8.20 23.22 20.68
C TYR A 501 -7.15 22.88 21.77
N SER A 502 -6.69 23.89 22.50
CA SER A 502 -5.68 23.77 23.54
C SER A 502 -6.20 22.98 24.73
N GLN A 503 -5.55 21.85 25.04
CA GLN A 503 -5.88 21.03 26.22
C GLN A 503 -5.88 21.87 27.51
N LYS A 504 -4.86 22.73 27.67
CA LYS A 504 -4.74 23.59 28.85
C LYS A 504 -5.93 24.54 28.95
N ARG A 505 -6.26 25.27 27.87
CA ARG A 505 -7.33 26.27 27.88
C ARG A 505 -8.71 25.64 28.07
N MET A 506 -8.97 24.49 27.41
CA MET A 506 -10.24 23.77 27.56
C MET A 506 -10.43 23.27 28.99
N ASN A 507 -9.41 22.67 29.60
CA ASN A 507 -9.45 22.28 31.01
C ASN A 507 -9.74 23.48 31.92
N GLU A 508 -9.06 24.61 31.72
CA GLU A 508 -9.30 25.83 32.53
C GLU A 508 -10.75 26.29 32.41
N ALA A 509 -11.28 26.37 31.20
CA ALA A 509 -12.65 26.81 30.95
C ALA A 509 -13.69 25.84 31.56
N ILE A 510 -13.46 24.53 31.48
CA ILE A 510 -14.32 23.52 32.13
C ILE A 510 -14.29 23.68 33.66
N ILE A 511 -13.09 23.83 34.24
CA ILE A 511 -12.93 24.02 35.69
C ILE A 511 -13.67 25.27 36.15
N LEU A 512 -13.55 26.38 35.41
CA LEU A 512 -14.22 27.64 35.71
C LEU A 512 -15.74 27.53 35.59
N LYS A 513 -16.26 26.86 34.55
CA LYS A 513 -17.72 26.74 34.36
C LYS A 513 -18.39 25.85 35.41
N ARG A 514 -17.67 24.84 35.92
CA ARG A 514 -18.19 23.93 36.95
C ARG A 514 -18.23 24.52 38.37
N MET A 515 -17.43 25.56 38.68
CA MET A 515 -17.39 26.21 39.99
C MET A 515 -17.34 25.24 41.20
N GLN A 516 -16.63 24.11 41.09
CA GLN A 516 -16.56 23.10 42.16
C GLN A 516 -15.62 23.54 43.30
N GLY A 517 -15.77 22.95 44.50
CA GLY A 517 -14.77 23.10 45.56
C GLY A 517 -13.35 22.80 45.06
N ASN A 518 -12.37 23.63 45.48
CA ASN A 518 -10.95 23.58 45.09
C ASN A 518 -10.61 24.04 43.64
N THR A 519 -11.41 24.91 43.00
CA THR A 519 -11.12 25.54 41.69
C THR A 519 -9.68 26.05 41.55
N THR A 520 -9.16 26.76 42.55
CA THR A 520 -7.79 27.31 42.57
C THR A 520 -6.74 26.21 42.46
N VAL A 521 -6.86 25.14 43.24
CA VAL A 521 -5.93 24.01 43.23
C VAL A 521 -5.96 23.30 41.88
N LYS A 522 -7.17 23.08 41.32
CA LYS A 522 -7.34 22.44 40.01
C LYS A 522 -6.70 23.24 38.87
N LEU A 523 -6.86 24.57 38.86
CA LEU A 523 -6.25 25.44 37.86
C LEU A 523 -4.71 25.45 37.96
N ILE A 524 -4.18 25.49 39.19
CA ILE A 524 -2.74 25.43 39.42
C ILE A 524 -2.17 24.10 38.95
N LYS A 525 -2.83 22.98 39.27
CA LYS A 525 -2.42 21.64 38.81
C LYS A 525 -2.55 21.45 37.30
N ASN A 526 -3.48 22.13 36.64
CA ASN A 526 -3.56 22.14 35.17
C ASN A 526 -2.39 22.93 34.52
N SER A 527 -1.88 23.97 35.19
CA SER A 527 -0.80 24.81 34.67
C SER A 527 0.61 24.25 34.88
N PHE A 528 0.83 23.43 35.91
CA PHE A 528 2.14 22.87 36.26
C PHE A 528 2.12 21.34 36.29
N LYS A 529 3.15 20.70 35.73
CA LYS A 529 3.26 19.23 35.64
C LYS A 529 4.39 18.68 36.51
N THR A 530 4.17 17.55 37.15
CA THR A 530 5.21 16.79 37.86
C THR A 530 6.27 16.27 36.89
N GLY A 531 7.51 16.13 37.35
CA GLY A 531 8.66 15.75 36.51
C GLY A 531 9.28 16.90 35.71
N TYR A 532 8.77 18.13 35.84
CA TYR A 532 9.29 19.31 35.15
C TYR A 532 9.92 20.33 36.11
N LYS A 533 10.82 21.15 35.55
CA LYS A 533 11.47 22.28 36.23
C LYS A 533 10.87 23.60 35.75
N TYR A 534 10.42 24.45 36.66
CA TYR A 534 9.86 25.76 36.35
C TYR A 534 10.66 26.89 37.00
N LYS A 535 10.90 27.98 36.26
CA LYS A 535 11.57 29.17 36.80
C LYS A 535 10.68 29.88 37.81
N CYS A 536 11.26 30.50 38.83
CA CYS A 536 10.47 31.28 39.80
C CYS A 536 9.63 32.37 39.13
N SER A 537 10.14 33.04 38.09
CA SER A 537 9.38 34.05 37.33
C SER A 537 8.16 33.46 36.63
N GLN A 538 8.29 32.26 36.05
CA GLN A 538 7.17 31.56 35.41
C GLN A 538 6.12 31.13 36.44
N ILE A 539 6.56 30.62 37.59
CA ILE A 539 5.68 30.25 38.70
C ILE A 539 4.89 31.46 39.18
N VAL A 540 5.58 32.57 39.50
CA VAL A 540 4.93 33.79 39.99
C VAL A 540 3.94 34.32 38.96
N SER A 541 4.36 34.48 37.70
CA SER A 541 3.50 35.01 36.65
C SER A 541 2.21 34.20 36.48
N GLU A 542 2.32 32.87 36.49
CA GLU A 542 1.17 31.99 36.25
C GLU A 542 0.25 31.87 37.48
N LEU A 543 0.81 31.84 38.69
CA LEU A 543 0.01 31.89 39.91
C LEU A 543 -0.74 33.22 40.05
N THR A 544 -0.10 34.35 39.73
CA THR A 544 -0.75 35.66 39.70
C THR A 544 -1.92 35.67 38.73
N ARG A 545 -1.73 35.19 37.49
CA ARG A 545 -2.80 35.06 36.50
C ARG A 545 -3.99 34.27 37.05
N ILE A 546 -3.75 33.12 37.70
CA ILE A 546 -4.81 32.26 38.23
C ILE A 546 -5.56 32.97 39.37
N PHE A 547 -4.86 33.61 40.30
CA PHE A 547 -5.51 34.32 41.41
C PHE A 547 -6.32 35.53 40.92
N GLU A 548 -5.80 36.31 39.97
CA GLU A 548 -6.54 37.40 39.33
C GLU A 548 -7.79 36.89 38.61
N MET A 549 -7.66 35.80 37.86
CA MET A 549 -8.79 35.17 37.14
C MET A 549 -9.91 34.69 38.08
N LEU A 550 -9.57 34.30 39.31
CA LEU A 550 -10.54 33.90 40.34
C LEU A 550 -10.94 35.02 41.28
N ASN A 551 -10.45 36.24 41.06
CA ASN A 551 -10.62 37.39 41.94
C ASN A 551 -10.21 37.12 43.40
N ILE A 552 -9.14 36.34 43.58
CA ILE A 552 -8.56 35.99 44.88
C ILE A 552 -7.49 37.02 45.24
N HIS A 553 -7.62 37.63 46.41
CA HIS A 553 -6.59 38.52 46.96
C HIS A 553 -5.69 37.76 47.94
N PRO A 554 -4.48 37.32 47.53
CA PRO A 554 -3.61 36.56 48.42
C PRO A 554 -3.10 37.42 49.58
N HIS A 555 -3.19 36.88 50.80
CA HIS A 555 -2.71 37.55 52.03
C HIS A 555 -1.19 37.80 52.07
N LYS A 556 -0.42 37.14 51.19
CA LYS A 556 1.04 37.26 51.08
C LYS A 556 1.43 37.46 49.62
N SER A 557 2.55 38.14 49.38
CA SER A 557 3.07 38.32 48.01
C SER A 557 3.32 36.95 47.38
N ILE A 558 2.88 36.78 46.13
CA ILE A 558 3.12 35.55 45.37
C ILE A 558 4.62 35.45 45.08
N ARG A 559 5.23 34.34 45.45
CA ARG A 559 6.66 34.05 45.24
C ARG A 559 6.81 32.70 44.56
N GLY A 560 8.00 32.43 44.02
CA GLY A 560 8.29 31.11 43.45
C GLY A 560 8.06 29.97 44.45
N GLU A 561 8.29 30.21 45.74
CA GLU A 561 8.03 29.28 46.85
C GLU A 561 6.55 28.95 47.06
N THR A 562 5.62 29.80 46.59
CA THR A 562 4.17 29.59 46.75
C THR A 562 3.70 28.31 46.07
N ILE A 563 4.45 27.77 45.09
CA ILE A 563 4.16 26.49 44.46
C ILE A 563 4.25 25.30 45.44
N ASN A 564 5.01 25.44 46.53
CA ASN A 564 5.22 24.38 47.52
C ASN A 564 3.96 24.05 48.32
N HIS A 565 2.94 24.90 48.28
CA HIS A 565 1.63 24.61 48.87
C HIS A 565 0.81 23.63 48.03
N TYR A 566 1.18 23.42 46.76
CA TYR A 566 0.41 22.61 45.80
C TYR A 566 1.19 21.38 45.31
N PHE A 567 2.53 21.39 45.42
CA PHE A 567 3.41 20.32 44.96
C PHE A 567 4.55 20.07 45.96
N ASP A 568 5.00 18.82 46.08
CA ASP A 568 6.32 18.52 46.63
C ASP A 568 7.38 18.96 45.62
N THR A 569 8.30 19.83 46.06
CA THR A 569 9.29 20.43 45.16
C THR A 569 10.71 20.33 45.69
N VAL A 570 11.67 20.41 44.75
CA VAL A 570 13.10 20.57 45.05
C VAL A 570 13.59 21.87 44.41
N PRO A 571 14.25 22.77 45.18
CA PRO A 571 14.92 23.94 44.61
C PRO A 571 15.97 23.52 43.57
N CYS A 572 15.97 24.16 42.40
CA CYS A 572 16.91 23.85 41.33
C CYS A 572 17.38 25.11 40.58
N ARG A 573 18.40 24.93 39.73
CA ARG A 573 18.93 25.97 38.83
C ARG A 573 18.60 25.58 37.39
N ILE A 574 18.03 26.51 36.63
CA ILE A 574 17.49 26.27 35.28
C ILE A 574 18.24 27.14 34.25
N GLY A 575 18.67 26.50 33.15
CA GLY A 575 19.32 27.16 32.02
C GLY A 575 20.77 27.62 32.26
N LYS A 576 21.41 28.15 31.21
CA LYS A 576 22.81 28.63 31.25
C LYS A 576 23.03 29.77 32.26
N LYS A 577 22.01 30.60 32.48
CA LYS A 577 22.03 31.72 33.44
C LYS A 577 21.82 31.29 34.91
N ARG A 578 21.67 29.98 35.20
CA ARG A 578 21.43 29.43 36.54
C ARG A 578 20.33 30.18 37.30
N GLU A 579 19.21 30.42 36.63
CA GLU A 579 18.04 31.06 37.25
C GLU A 579 17.45 30.13 38.32
N ARG A 580 16.92 30.71 39.41
CA ARG A 580 16.27 29.93 40.48
C ARG A 580 14.94 29.38 39.96
N GLY A 581 14.66 28.12 40.31
CA GLY A 581 13.40 27.46 39.99
C GLY A 581 13.13 26.27 40.90
N TYR A 582 12.04 25.57 40.63
CA TYR A 582 11.59 24.40 41.37
C TYR A 582 11.37 23.22 40.44
N PHE A 583 11.83 22.04 40.84
CA PHE A 583 11.49 20.76 40.23
C PHE A 583 10.30 20.15 40.99
N LEU A 584 9.22 19.83 40.29
CA LEU A 584 7.98 19.34 40.91
C LEU A 584 8.01 17.80 40.92
N ARG A 585 8.07 17.19 42.10
CA ARG A 585 8.17 15.73 42.27
C ARG A 585 6.80 15.06 42.25
N ALA A 586 5.88 15.55 43.07
CA ALA A 586 4.54 15.00 43.22
C ALA A 586 3.53 16.11 43.52
N GLU A 587 2.25 15.86 43.23
CA GLU A 587 1.16 16.73 43.66
C GLU A 587 0.86 16.52 45.15
N LEU A 588 0.55 17.62 45.86
CA LEU A 588 0.02 17.52 47.22
C LEU A 588 -1.50 17.34 47.17
N LEU A 589 -2.05 16.62 48.14
CA LEU A 589 -3.49 16.33 48.27
C LEU A 589 -4.30 17.58 48.64
#